data_AF-A0A0J6SKX8-F1
#
_entry.id   AF-A0A0J6SKX8-F1
#
_cell.length_a   1.000
_cell.length_b   1.000
_cell.length_c   1.000
_cell.angle_alpha   90.00
_cell.angle_beta   90.00
_cell.angle_gamma   90.00
#
_symmetry.space_group_name_H-M   'P 1'
#
loop_
_entity.id
_entity.type
_entity.pdbx_description
1 polymer ?
#
loop_
_entity_poly.entity_id
_entity_poly.type
_entity_poly.pdbx_seq_one_letter_code
_entity_poly.pdbx_strand_id
1 'polypeptide(L)'
;MGSFNQFASLLREIARHPTQAEQKQARHAGLGPFVEAARSHLAANGSNKSGQLSGALGIAEKTKDTSAAGPIKGKKHWSVGVLVELGTAPHYQPNRNGGQWHPGARPSPFMRPAYEETKDEIVEEAARSLAQSIFGRSR
;
A
#
# COMPACT_ATOMS: atom_id res chain seq x y z
N MET A 1 43.40 -18.69 2.10
CA MET A 1 42.12 -19.07 2.76
C MET A 1 41.23 -17.89 3.15
N GLY A 2 41.63 -16.62 2.96
CA GLY A 2 40.82 -15.45 3.40
C GLY A 2 39.57 -15.11 2.56
N SER A 3 39.62 -15.22 1.23
CA SER A 3 38.54 -14.71 0.36
C SER A 3 37.28 -15.60 0.33
N PHE A 4 37.43 -16.92 0.46
CA PHE A 4 36.30 -17.85 0.44
C PHE A 4 35.43 -17.73 1.69
N ASN A 5 36.04 -17.51 2.86
CA ASN A 5 35.34 -17.26 4.11
C ASN A 5 34.62 -15.91 4.11
N GLN A 6 35.21 -14.89 3.47
CA GLN A 6 34.57 -13.58 3.27
C GLN A 6 33.34 -13.68 2.36
N PHE A 7 33.44 -14.42 1.25
CA PHE A 7 32.31 -14.64 0.35
C PHE A 7 31.16 -15.40 1.02
N ALA A 8 31.47 -16.48 1.76
CA ALA A 8 30.46 -17.23 2.51
C ALA A 8 29.80 -16.37 3.61
N SER A 9 30.55 -15.49 4.26
CA SER A 9 30.00 -14.55 5.25
C SER A 9 29.04 -13.55 4.61
N LEU A 10 29.43 -12.97 3.47
CA LEU A 10 28.60 -12.03 2.71
C LEU A 10 27.27 -12.69 2.27
N LEU A 11 27.31 -13.92 1.76
CA LEU A 11 26.09 -14.64 1.37
C LEU A 11 25.15 -14.89 2.57
N ARG A 12 25.69 -15.24 3.74
CA ARG A 12 24.89 -15.42 4.96
C ARG A 12 24.29 -14.10 5.46
N GLU A 13 25.00 -13.00 5.26
CA GLU A 13 24.52 -11.66 5.61
C GLU A 13 23.37 -11.26 4.69
N ILE A 14 23.54 -11.36 3.37
CA ILE A 14 22.48 -11.10 2.38
C ILE A 14 21.25 -11.98 2.65
N ALA A 15 21.44 -13.25 3.00
CA ALA A 15 20.35 -14.19 3.28
C ALA A 15 19.48 -13.83 4.51
N ARG A 16 19.92 -12.90 5.38
CA ARG A 16 19.13 -12.41 6.52
C ARG A 16 18.15 -11.31 6.13
N HIS A 17 18.20 -10.84 4.89
CA HIS A 17 17.40 -9.75 4.38
C HIS A 17 16.43 -10.22 3.27
N PRO A 18 15.31 -9.51 3.08
CA PRO A 18 14.83 -8.41 3.91
C PRO A 18 14.13 -8.91 5.18
N THR A 19 14.45 -8.29 6.31
CA THR A 19 13.73 -8.47 7.57
C THR A 19 12.31 -7.89 7.48
N GLN A 20 11.41 -8.27 8.40
CA GLN A 20 10.03 -7.76 8.42
C GLN A 20 9.96 -6.23 8.53
N ALA A 21 10.87 -5.60 9.28
CA ALA A 21 10.92 -4.16 9.42
C ALA A 21 11.25 -3.46 8.08
N GLU A 22 12.16 -4.06 7.29
CA GLU A 22 12.55 -3.52 5.98
C GLU A 22 11.46 -3.71 4.95
N GLN A 23 10.79 -4.85 4.97
CA GLN A 23 9.61 -5.08 4.15
C GLN A 23 8.49 -4.09 4.49
N LYS A 24 8.27 -3.82 5.78
CA LYS A 24 7.30 -2.81 6.24
C LYS A 24 7.68 -1.42 5.75
N GLN A 25 8.94 -1.02 5.90
CA GLN A 25 9.43 0.28 5.42
C GLN A 25 9.24 0.41 3.91
N ALA A 26 9.62 -0.60 3.13
CA ALA A 26 9.45 -0.62 1.68
C ALA A 26 7.97 -0.51 1.27
N ARG A 27 7.06 -1.24 1.93
CA ARG A 27 5.62 -1.10 1.69
C ARG A 27 5.12 0.32 1.99
N HIS A 28 5.59 0.93 3.07
CA HIS A 28 5.20 2.29 3.42
C HIS A 28 5.74 3.33 2.42
N ALA A 29 6.98 3.18 1.97
CA ALA A 29 7.58 4.03 0.95
C ALA A 29 6.81 3.93 -0.38
N GLY A 30 6.60 2.69 -0.87
CA GLY A 30 5.85 2.46 -2.11
C GLY A 30 4.41 2.97 -2.07
N LEU A 31 3.70 2.80 -0.97
CA LEU A 31 2.31 3.24 -0.86
C LEU A 31 2.14 4.75 -0.58
N GLY A 32 3.22 5.46 -0.27
CA GLY A 32 3.21 6.91 0.02
C GLY A 32 2.69 7.74 -1.15
N PRO A 33 3.29 7.64 -2.36
CA PRO A 33 2.84 8.35 -3.55
C PRO A 33 1.36 8.18 -3.84
N PHE A 34 0.85 6.94 -3.74
CA PHE A 34 -0.57 6.65 -3.94
C PHE A 34 -1.48 7.40 -2.97
N VAL A 35 -1.12 7.49 -1.69
CA VAL A 35 -1.92 8.24 -0.70
C VAL A 35 -1.93 9.73 -1.03
N GLU A 36 -0.80 10.30 -1.43
CA GLU A 36 -0.72 11.71 -1.80
C GLU A 36 -1.50 12.01 -3.09
N ALA A 37 -1.39 11.17 -4.11
CA ALA A 37 -2.21 11.28 -5.32
C ALA A 37 -3.71 11.17 -4.99
N ALA A 38 -4.11 10.23 -4.14
CA ALA A 38 -5.50 10.08 -3.73
C ALA A 38 -6.03 11.33 -3.00
N ARG A 39 -5.21 11.98 -2.17
CA ARG A 39 -5.56 13.25 -1.52
C ARG A 39 -5.66 14.39 -2.53
N SER A 40 -4.75 14.45 -3.49
CA SER A 40 -4.75 15.44 -4.57
C SER A 40 -6.03 15.35 -5.40
N HIS A 41 -6.37 14.16 -5.90
CA HIS A 41 -7.59 13.92 -6.67
C HIS A 41 -8.86 14.18 -5.87
N LEU A 42 -8.85 13.88 -4.56
CA LEU A 42 -9.96 14.18 -3.66
C LEU A 42 -10.17 15.70 -3.47
N ALA A 43 -9.08 16.47 -3.44
CA ALA A 43 -9.15 17.93 -3.40
C ALA A 43 -9.66 18.48 -4.75
N ALA A 44 -9.11 18.00 -5.86
CA ALA A 44 -9.43 18.45 -7.22
C ALA A 44 -10.90 18.21 -7.61
N ASN A 45 -11.50 17.10 -7.16
CA ASN A 45 -12.90 16.78 -7.47
C ASN A 45 -13.92 17.41 -6.49
N GLY A 46 -13.48 18.29 -5.58
CA GLY A 46 -14.35 19.01 -4.65
C GLY A 46 -14.99 18.14 -3.54
N SER A 47 -14.56 16.89 -3.40
CA SER A 47 -15.10 15.96 -2.38
C SER A 47 -14.51 16.21 -0.98
N ASN A 48 -13.43 16.98 -0.86
CA ASN A 48 -12.76 17.26 0.41
C ASN A 48 -13.34 18.46 1.20
N LYS A 49 -14.66 18.57 1.33
CA LYS A 49 -15.32 19.77 1.91
C LYS A 49 -14.96 20.06 3.38
N SER A 50 -14.71 19.02 4.18
CA SER A 50 -14.44 19.15 5.62
C SER A 50 -13.03 18.72 6.03
N GLY A 51 -12.18 18.31 5.08
CA GLY A 51 -10.86 17.71 5.36
C GLY A 51 -10.92 16.29 5.94
N GLN A 52 -12.09 15.83 6.43
CA GLN A 52 -12.22 14.57 7.17
C GLN A 52 -11.90 13.35 6.31
N LEU A 53 -12.29 13.36 5.04
CA LEU A 53 -12.02 12.25 4.12
C LEU A 53 -10.54 12.20 3.72
N SER A 54 -9.89 13.34 3.50
CA SER A 54 -8.43 13.40 3.30
C SER A 54 -7.66 12.90 4.53
N GLY A 55 -8.08 13.31 5.73
CA GLY A 55 -7.51 12.85 7.00
C GLY A 55 -7.74 11.37 7.30
N ALA A 56 -8.74 10.75 6.66
CA ALA A 56 -9.00 9.32 6.75
C ALA A 56 -8.02 8.49 5.89
N LEU A 57 -7.45 9.06 4.82
CA LEU A 57 -6.52 8.38 3.93
C LEU A 57 -5.13 8.21 4.55
N GLY A 58 -4.61 6.99 4.48
CA GLY A 58 -3.25 6.66 4.88
C GLY A 58 -2.91 5.21 4.59
N ILE A 59 -1.85 4.73 5.22
CA ILE A 59 -1.35 3.36 5.05
C ILE A 59 -1.69 2.60 6.32
N ALA A 60 -2.41 1.49 6.19
CA ALA A 60 -2.76 0.61 7.29
C ALA A 60 -2.11 -0.76 7.10
N GLU A 61 -1.44 -1.25 8.13
CA GLU A 61 -1.00 -2.65 8.21
C GLU A 61 -2.24 -3.55 8.34
N LYS A 62 -2.29 -4.60 7.52
CA LYS A 62 -3.39 -5.59 7.53
C LYS A 62 -2.95 -6.89 8.18
N THR A 63 -1.74 -7.31 7.88
CA THR A 63 -1.05 -8.42 8.52
C THR A 63 0.42 -8.05 8.70
N LYS A 64 1.22 -8.91 9.33
CA LYS A 64 2.68 -8.74 9.40
C LYS A 64 3.35 -8.57 8.02
N ASP A 65 2.76 -9.17 6.98
CA ASP A 65 3.32 -9.22 5.63
C ASP A 65 2.61 -8.30 4.64
N THR A 66 1.50 -7.65 5.04
CA THR A 66 0.68 -6.86 4.10
C THR A 66 0.28 -5.49 4.66
N SER A 67 0.34 -4.48 3.79
CA SER A 67 -0.14 -3.13 4.04
C SER A 67 -1.10 -2.73 2.93
N ALA A 68 -2.07 -1.87 3.23
CA ALA A 68 -2.99 -1.31 2.25
C ALA A 68 -3.04 0.20 2.40
N ALA A 69 -3.04 0.91 1.28
CA ALA A 69 -3.30 2.33 1.24
C ALA A 69 -4.79 2.60 1.02
N GLY A 70 -5.31 3.60 1.72
CA GLY A 70 -6.71 3.99 1.64
C GLY A 70 -7.25 4.44 3.00
N PRO A 71 -8.56 4.44 3.18
CA PRO A 71 -9.14 4.91 4.42
C PRO A 71 -8.80 3.99 5.60
N ILE A 72 -8.36 4.60 6.69
CA ILE A 72 -7.99 3.88 7.91
C ILE A 72 -9.25 3.62 8.75
N LYS A 73 -9.53 2.35 9.02
CA LYS A 73 -10.68 1.89 9.83
C LYS A 73 -10.66 2.60 11.19
N GLY A 74 -11.82 3.11 11.62
CA GLY A 74 -11.96 3.86 12.88
C GLY A 74 -11.84 5.38 12.74
N LYS A 75 -11.36 5.90 11.60
CA LYS A 75 -11.46 7.32 11.28
C LYS A 75 -12.85 7.67 10.73
N LYS A 76 -13.32 8.90 10.96
CA LYS A 76 -14.60 9.38 10.43
C LYS A 76 -14.59 9.28 8.89
N HIS A 77 -15.67 8.78 8.28
CA HIS A 77 -15.82 8.56 6.83
C HIS A 77 -14.86 7.52 6.18
N TRP A 78 -14.30 6.60 6.96
CA TRP A 78 -13.42 5.54 6.43
C TRP A 78 -14.08 4.62 5.37
N SER A 79 -15.40 4.48 5.37
CA SER A 79 -16.11 3.62 4.42
C SER A 79 -16.16 4.18 2.99
N VAL A 80 -15.79 5.44 2.76
CA VAL A 80 -16.06 6.16 1.49
C VAL A 80 -14.98 5.92 0.41
N GLY A 81 -13.78 5.44 0.79
CA GLY A 81 -12.66 5.23 -0.14
C GLY A 81 -12.11 3.80 -0.15
N VAL A 82 -12.91 2.79 0.20
CA VAL A 82 -12.42 1.42 0.33
C VAL A 82 -12.09 0.83 -1.05
N LEU A 83 -10.81 0.49 -1.28
CA LEU A 83 -10.30 -0.12 -2.52
C LEU A 83 -10.88 -1.52 -2.82
N VAL A 84 -11.44 -2.21 -1.82
CA VAL A 84 -11.91 -3.60 -1.91
C VAL A 84 -13.01 -3.77 -2.98
N GLU A 85 -13.68 -2.70 -3.38
CA GLU A 85 -14.77 -2.76 -4.35
C GLU A 85 -14.63 -1.70 -5.45
N LEU A 86 -13.41 -1.44 -5.89
CA LEU A 86 -13.13 -0.38 -6.86
C LEU A 86 -13.70 -0.68 -8.25
N GLY A 87 -14.99 -0.35 -8.44
CA GLY A 87 -15.72 -0.60 -9.67
C GLY A 87 -16.15 -2.06 -9.86
N THR A 88 -16.23 -2.86 -8.79
CA THR A 88 -16.72 -4.24 -8.93
C THR A 88 -18.19 -4.22 -9.34
N ALA A 89 -18.55 -5.03 -10.34
CA ALA A 89 -19.93 -5.23 -10.76
C ALA A 89 -20.72 -6.03 -9.69
N PRO A 90 -22.06 -6.01 -9.71
CA PRO A 90 -22.86 -6.91 -8.89
C PRO A 90 -22.44 -8.37 -9.08
N HIS A 91 -22.17 -9.10 -7.99
CA HIS A 91 -21.72 -10.49 -8.05
C HIS A 91 -22.12 -11.26 -6.78
N TYR A 92 -22.27 -12.58 -6.91
CA TYR A 92 -22.53 -13.46 -5.78
C TYR A 92 -21.23 -13.79 -5.03
N GLN A 93 -21.23 -13.62 -3.71
CA GLN A 93 -20.10 -13.90 -2.82
C GLN A 93 -20.41 -15.14 -1.97
N PRO A 94 -20.03 -16.35 -2.40
CA PRO A 94 -20.38 -17.60 -1.70
C PRO A 94 -19.77 -17.69 -0.30
N ASN A 95 -18.60 -17.08 -0.10
CA ASN A 95 -17.85 -17.14 1.16
C ASN A 95 -18.18 -16.01 2.15
N ARG A 96 -19.12 -15.12 1.82
CA ARG A 96 -19.56 -14.03 2.70
C ARG A 96 -20.91 -14.38 3.32
N ASN A 97 -20.94 -14.57 4.64
CA ASN A 97 -22.15 -14.88 5.42
C ASN A 97 -23.03 -16.01 4.85
N GLY A 98 -22.41 -17.07 4.33
CA GLY A 98 -23.15 -18.22 3.77
C GLY A 98 -23.74 -17.98 2.37
N GLY A 99 -23.27 -16.96 1.66
CA GLY A 99 -23.60 -16.70 0.26
C GLY A 99 -24.52 -15.50 0.08
N GLN A 100 -23.92 -14.35 -0.25
CA GLN A 100 -24.65 -13.09 -0.40
C GLN A 100 -24.45 -12.47 -1.78
N TRP A 101 -25.53 -11.95 -2.37
CA TRP A 101 -25.43 -11.08 -3.54
C TRP A 101 -24.87 -9.72 -3.14
N HIS A 102 -23.71 -9.39 -3.70
CA HIS A 102 -23.05 -8.11 -3.53
C HIS A 102 -23.46 -7.16 -4.67
N PRO A 103 -23.91 -5.93 -4.40
CA PRO A 103 -24.31 -4.98 -5.45
C PRO A 103 -23.12 -4.40 -6.23
N GLY A 104 -21.90 -4.81 -5.89
CA GLY A 104 -20.69 -4.15 -6.35
C GLY A 104 -20.47 -2.81 -5.64
N ALA A 105 -19.43 -2.06 -6.02
CA ALA A 105 -19.35 -0.65 -5.65
C ALA A 105 -18.84 0.23 -6.78
N ARG A 106 -19.32 1.47 -6.77
CA ARG A 106 -18.86 2.49 -7.71
C ARG A 106 -17.39 2.81 -7.42
N PRO A 107 -16.55 2.97 -8.46
CA PRO A 107 -15.18 3.42 -8.27
C PRO A 107 -15.19 4.76 -7.52
N SER A 108 -14.38 4.90 -6.47
CA SER A 108 -14.21 6.19 -5.83
C SER A 108 -13.52 7.13 -6.84
N PRO A 109 -14.08 8.33 -7.13
CA PRO A 109 -13.63 9.20 -8.21
C PRO A 109 -12.21 9.76 -8.03
N PHE A 110 -11.59 9.52 -6.87
CA PHE A 110 -10.22 9.93 -6.54
C PHE A 110 -9.24 8.76 -6.37
N MET A 111 -9.73 7.52 -6.15
CA MET A 111 -8.85 6.37 -5.86
C MET A 111 -8.37 5.67 -7.14
N ARG A 112 -9.25 5.50 -8.15
CA ARG A 112 -8.85 4.95 -9.46
C ARG A 112 -7.79 5.82 -10.14
N PRO A 113 -7.99 7.15 -10.31
CA PRO A 113 -6.98 7.98 -10.98
C PRO A 113 -5.65 7.99 -10.20
N ALA A 114 -5.68 8.04 -8.87
CA ALA A 114 -4.48 7.91 -8.05
C ALA A 114 -3.74 6.59 -8.27
N TYR A 115 -4.47 5.47 -8.43
CA TYR A 115 -3.85 4.18 -8.71
C TYR A 115 -3.19 4.14 -10.08
N GLU A 116 -3.90 4.57 -11.13
CA GLU A 116 -3.35 4.56 -12.48
C GLU A 116 -2.14 5.48 -12.63
N GLU A 117 -2.13 6.61 -11.91
CA GLU A 117 -1.02 7.57 -11.87
C GLU A 117 0.23 7.00 -11.20
N THR A 118 0.07 6.25 -10.09
CA THR A 118 1.19 5.89 -9.22
C THR A 118 1.59 4.42 -9.26
N LYS A 119 0.87 3.55 -9.97
CA LYS A 119 1.09 2.09 -9.95
C LYS A 119 2.55 1.65 -10.20
N ASP A 120 3.26 2.35 -11.09
CA ASP A 120 4.66 2.04 -11.41
C ASP A 120 5.60 2.61 -10.34
N GLU A 121 5.36 3.86 -9.92
CA GLU A 121 6.09 4.54 -8.85
C GLU A 121 6.01 3.78 -7.51
N ILE A 122 4.87 3.15 -7.20
CA ILE A 122 4.71 2.31 -6.02
C ILE A 122 5.76 1.19 -5.98
N VAL A 123 5.98 0.53 -7.12
CA VAL A 123 6.94 -0.57 -7.24
C VAL A 123 8.36 -0.03 -7.15
N GLU A 124 8.65 1.07 -7.85
CA GLU A 124 9.97 1.70 -7.87
C GLU A 124 10.40 2.19 -6.48
N GLU A 125 9.54 2.89 -5.75
CA GLU A 125 9.85 3.40 -4.41
C GLU A 125 9.99 2.27 -3.39
N ALA A 126 9.16 1.23 -3.49
CA ALA A 126 9.30 0.05 -2.64
C ALA A 126 10.65 -0.66 -2.89
N ALA A 127 11.01 -0.88 -4.16
CA ALA A 127 12.27 -1.51 -4.55
C ALA A 127 13.47 -0.66 -4.11
N ARG A 128 13.41 0.65 -4.31
CA ARG A 128 14.46 1.60 -3.90
C ARG A 128 14.65 1.60 -2.38
N SER A 129 13.57 1.69 -1.62
CA SER A 129 13.62 1.66 -0.15
C SER A 129 14.20 0.34 0.35
N LEU A 130 13.85 -0.78 -0.29
CA LEU A 130 14.39 -2.09 0.06
C LEU A 130 15.90 -2.17 -0.23
N ALA A 131 16.32 -1.75 -1.42
CA ALA A 131 17.73 -1.73 -1.82
C ALA A 131 18.58 -0.85 -0.89
N GLN A 132 18.10 0.34 -0.54
CA GLN A 132 18.76 1.23 0.44
C GLN A 132 18.86 0.58 1.82
N SER A 133 17.82 -0.13 2.26
CA SER A 133 17.84 -0.78 3.56
C SER A 133 18.82 -1.96 3.62
N ILE A 134 18.94 -2.74 2.54
CA ILE A 134 19.81 -3.92 2.50
C ILE A 134 21.27 -3.50 2.24
N PHE A 135 21.50 -2.61 1.28
CA PHE A 135 22.85 -2.29 0.79
C PHE A 135 23.39 -0.93 1.29
N GLY A 136 22.53 -0.05 1.79
CA GLY A 136 22.92 1.27 2.30
C GLY A 136 23.47 1.27 3.73
N ARG A 137 23.41 0.13 4.43
CA ARG A 137 24.01 -0.04 5.78
C ARG A 137 25.54 -0.16 5.75
N SER A 138 26.14 -0.34 4.57
CA SER A 138 27.59 -0.48 4.41
C SER A 138 28.26 0.89 4.25
N ARG A 139 28.31 1.68 5.32
CA ARG A 139 29.29 2.77 5.51
C ARG A 139 29.67 2.91 6.97
#